data_AF-R9GWX6-F1
#
_entry.id   AF-R9GWX6-F1
#
_cell.length_a   1.000
_cell.length_b   1.000
_cell.length_c   1.000
_cell.angle_alpha   90.00
_cell.angle_beta   90.00
_cell.angle_gamma   90.00
#
_symmetry.space_group_name_H-M   'P 1'
#
loop_
_entity.id
_entity.type
_entity.pdbx_description
1 polymer ?
#
loop_
_entity_poly.entity_id
_entity_poly.type
_entity_poly.pdbx_seq_one_letter_code
_entity_poly.pdbx_strand_id
1 'polypeptide(L)'
;MKWYNIDEGHHPRTDEPVFLAKAPTDDLMNECRLGRLVFEDNTGEKGWFVDNNIHVISLNSRKYWSRLIEKPIGIPDSENEQNLKDFLEDSMGILRLFEIKMQKLAACMISSGNGTYYLDYYVSGILNRSLSLIYGFDTLIGTSNFLSAAHLIRPHLDNYLRLSAAWLVNDPHIFAGNVWKGGVIRKMKDRNGKAMSDRHLKEKASEDYPWITDVYEATSGFIHFSEKHIRNATKLSSAEENSLTTFIGKVDNQVSYQSKLEATIGMIEISNCIAKQVYGYIETKRIKG
;
A
#
# COMPACT_ATOMS: atom_id res chain seq x y z
N MET A 1 9.12 0.47 23.13
CA MET A 1 8.32 -0.54 22.38
C MET A 1 8.62 -1.91 22.98
N LYS A 2 7.63 -2.60 23.55
CA LYS A 2 7.79 -3.92 24.18
C LYS A 2 7.61 -4.97 23.06
N TRP A 3 8.66 -5.69 22.71
CA TRP A 3 8.60 -6.68 21.62
C TRP A 3 8.02 -7.99 22.16
N TYR A 4 6.95 -8.47 21.53
CA TYR A 4 6.29 -9.72 21.90
C TYR A 4 6.97 -10.88 21.16
N ASN A 5 7.58 -11.81 21.90
CA ASN A 5 7.95 -13.11 21.35
C ASN A 5 6.67 -13.94 21.11
N ILE A 6 6.66 -14.75 20.05
CA ILE A 6 5.51 -15.58 19.62
C ILE A 6 4.97 -16.47 20.75
N ASP A 7 5.81 -16.78 21.73
CA ASP A 7 5.48 -17.67 22.85
C ASP A 7 4.46 -17.05 23.83
N GLU A 8 4.17 -15.75 23.77
CA GLU A 8 3.15 -15.09 24.61
C GLU A 8 1.70 -15.27 24.10
N GLY A 9 1.38 -16.40 23.47
CA GLY A 9 0.01 -16.75 23.06
C GLY A 9 -0.56 -15.94 21.89
N HIS A 10 0.27 -15.13 21.21
CA HIS A 10 -0.11 -14.34 20.04
C HIS A 10 0.24 -15.11 18.76
N HIS A 11 -0.53 -16.14 18.46
CA HIS A 11 -0.31 -16.93 17.25
C HIS A 11 -0.45 -16.05 16.00
N PRO A 12 0.47 -16.18 15.01
CA PRO A 12 0.27 -15.58 13.71
C PRO A 12 -1.05 -16.06 13.13
N ARG A 13 -1.78 -15.15 12.48
CA ARG A 13 -2.95 -15.54 11.70
C ARG A 13 -2.47 -16.39 10.54
N THR A 14 -3.07 -17.56 10.38
CA THR A 14 -2.64 -18.63 9.48
C THR A 14 -2.62 -18.25 8.01
N ASP A 15 -3.28 -17.16 7.65
CA ASP A 15 -3.49 -16.70 6.28
C ASP A 15 -2.68 -15.43 5.93
N GLU A 16 -1.93 -14.84 6.87
CA GLU A 16 -1.26 -13.56 6.66
C GLU A 16 0.23 -13.71 6.22
N PRO A 17 0.69 -12.92 5.23
CA PRO A 17 2.11 -12.86 4.86
C PRO A 17 2.96 -12.08 5.86
N VAL A 18 4.18 -12.55 6.08
CA VAL A 18 5.14 -11.94 7.00
C VAL A 18 6.55 -11.89 6.40
N PHE A 19 7.35 -10.97 6.93
CA PHE A 19 8.79 -11.00 6.84
C PHE A 19 9.39 -11.81 7.98
N LEU A 20 10.36 -12.66 7.66
CA LEU A 20 11.06 -13.53 8.60
C LEU A 20 12.54 -13.16 8.65
N ALA A 21 13.09 -12.97 9.84
CA ALA A 21 14.49 -12.58 10.05
C ALA A 21 15.15 -13.41 11.17
N LYS A 22 16.50 -13.49 11.20
CA LYS A 22 17.20 -14.13 12.34
C LYS A 22 17.44 -13.15 13.49
N ALA A 23 17.52 -11.86 13.19
CA ALA A 23 17.65 -10.76 14.13
C ALA A 23 16.62 -9.62 13.84
N PRO A 24 16.22 -8.83 14.84
CA PRO A 24 15.15 -7.85 14.70
C PRO A 24 15.57 -6.54 14.01
N THR A 25 16.86 -6.20 13.99
CA THR A 25 17.33 -4.88 13.55
C THR A 25 17.96 -4.91 12.16
N ASP A 26 19.06 -5.63 11.97
CA ASP A 26 19.84 -5.54 10.71
C ASP A 26 19.35 -6.54 9.65
N ASP A 27 18.96 -7.75 10.08
CA ASP A 27 18.46 -8.79 9.18
C ASP A 27 17.06 -8.50 8.65
N LEU A 28 16.19 -7.84 9.42
CA LEU A 28 14.83 -7.52 8.96
C LEU A 28 14.85 -6.65 7.71
N MET A 29 15.88 -5.81 7.59
CA MET A 29 16.07 -4.90 6.47
C MET A 29 16.77 -5.60 5.30
N ASN A 30 17.84 -6.36 5.57
CA ASN A 30 18.72 -6.87 4.52
C ASN A 30 18.51 -8.35 4.17
N GLU A 31 18.24 -9.21 5.15
CA GLU A 31 18.22 -10.67 5.00
C GLU A 31 16.84 -11.30 5.17
N CYS A 32 15.81 -10.47 5.34
CA CYS A 32 14.47 -11.00 5.58
C CYS A 32 13.95 -11.79 4.38
N ARG A 33 13.18 -12.83 4.69
CA ARG A 33 12.48 -13.66 3.71
C ARG A 33 10.97 -13.47 3.84
N LEU A 34 10.27 -13.61 2.73
CA LEU A 34 8.81 -13.44 2.67
C LEU A 34 8.09 -14.79 2.65
N GLY A 35 7.16 -15.00 3.60
CA GLY A 35 6.40 -16.24 3.70
C GLY A 35 5.05 -16.11 4.39
N ARG A 36 4.35 -17.24 4.51
CA ARG A 36 3.09 -17.40 5.27
C ARG A 36 3.11 -18.64 6.15
N LEU A 37 2.30 -18.62 7.22
CA LEU A 37 2.20 -19.73 8.15
C LEU A 37 1.51 -20.92 7.46
N VAL A 38 2.08 -22.11 7.57
CA VAL A 38 1.56 -23.35 7.00
C VAL A 38 1.71 -24.49 8.01
N PHE A 39 0.95 -25.57 7.79
CA PHE A 39 1.08 -26.83 8.51
C PHE A 39 1.89 -27.80 7.67
N GLU A 40 2.84 -28.50 8.29
CA GLU A 40 3.60 -29.57 7.65
C GLU A 40 2.84 -30.90 7.77
N ASP A 41 2.43 -31.47 6.64
CA ASP A 41 1.53 -32.64 6.59
C ASP A 41 2.06 -33.86 7.35
N ASN A 42 3.38 -34.04 7.37
CA ASN A 42 4.01 -35.24 7.93
C ASN A 42 4.18 -35.21 9.45
N THR A 43 4.24 -34.01 10.04
CA THR A 43 4.55 -33.79 11.46
C THR A 43 3.40 -33.11 12.21
N GLY A 44 2.48 -32.47 11.49
CA GLY A 44 1.50 -31.55 12.06
C GLY A 44 2.13 -30.27 12.64
N GLU A 45 3.43 -30.06 12.44
CA GLU A 45 4.17 -28.91 12.95
C GLU A 45 3.80 -27.65 12.16
N LYS A 46 3.82 -26.50 12.84
CA LYS A 46 3.63 -25.20 12.20
C LYS A 46 4.98 -24.65 11.73
N GLY A 47 5.01 -24.16 10.50
CA GLY A 47 6.19 -23.50 9.93
C GLY A 47 5.82 -22.42 8.91
N TRP A 48 6.81 -21.78 8.32
CA TRP A 48 6.62 -20.76 7.30
C TRP A 48 7.06 -21.24 5.93
N PHE A 49 6.19 -21.09 4.91
CA PHE A 49 6.52 -21.35 3.51
C PHE A 49 7.14 -20.12 2.84
N VAL A 50 8.31 -20.26 2.22
CA VAL A 50 9.15 -19.11 1.83
C VAL A 50 9.70 -19.13 0.40
N ASP A 51 9.75 -20.27 -0.28
CA ASP A 51 10.36 -20.37 -1.63
C ASP A 51 9.69 -21.39 -2.55
N ASN A 52 10.23 -21.54 -3.77
CA ASN A 52 9.70 -22.42 -4.83
C ASN A 52 9.85 -23.92 -4.53
N ASN A 53 10.82 -24.29 -3.70
CA ASN A 53 11.13 -25.70 -3.41
C ASN A 53 10.37 -26.22 -2.18
N ILE A 54 9.32 -25.49 -1.77
CA ILE A 54 8.54 -25.79 -0.56
C ILE A 54 9.44 -25.95 0.65
N HIS A 55 10.38 -25.01 0.82
CA HIS A 55 11.12 -24.94 2.05
C HIS A 55 10.23 -24.37 3.16
N VAL A 56 9.80 -25.25 4.06
CA VAL A 56 9.12 -24.88 5.30
C VAL A 56 10.17 -24.62 6.36
N ILE A 57 10.14 -23.41 6.93
CA ILE A 57 11.00 -23.00 8.02
C ILE A 57 10.23 -23.20 9.34
N SER A 58 10.67 -24.12 10.19
CA SER A 58 10.02 -24.35 11.49
C SER A 58 10.02 -23.09 12.35
N LEU A 59 8.99 -22.91 13.17
CA LEU A 59 8.86 -21.73 14.03
C LEU A 59 10.08 -21.53 14.94
N ASN A 60 10.68 -22.62 15.42
CA ASN A 60 11.85 -22.57 16.32
C ASN A 60 13.11 -21.99 15.65
N SER A 61 13.18 -21.98 14.32
CA SER A 61 14.39 -21.56 13.58
C SER A 61 14.44 -20.07 13.23
N ARG A 62 13.32 -19.34 13.34
CA ARG A 62 13.25 -17.89 13.13
C ARG A 62 12.70 -17.22 14.37
N LYS A 63 13.58 -16.46 15.04
CA LYS A 63 13.25 -15.77 16.28
C LYS A 63 12.46 -14.48 16.06
N TYR A 64 12.46 -13.94 14.84
CA TYR A 64 11.86 -12.65 14.55
C TYR A 64 11.06 -12.67 13.26
N TRP A 65 9.94 -11.97 13.30
CA TRP A 65 9.07 -11.74 12.15
C TRP A 65 8.34 -10.41 12.31
N SER A 66 7.86 -9.88 11.20
CA SER A 66 7.00 -8.70 11.16
C SER A 66 5.97 -8.84 10.07
N ARG A 67 4.83 -8.17 10.18
CA ARG A 67 3.81 -8.22 9.15
C ARG A 67 4.31 -7.57 7.86
N LEU A 68 4.04 -8.24 6.73
CA LEU A 68 4.16 -7.58 5.43
C LEU A 68 3.11 -6.47 5.32
N ILE A 69 1.85 -6.81 5.63
CA ILE A 69 0.70 -5.94 5.50
C ILE A 69 0.38 -5.32 6.86
N GLU A 70 0.26 -4.01 6.91
CA GLU A 70 -0.13 -3.32 8.13
C GLU A 70 -1.59 -3.61 8.45
N LYS A 71 -1.90 -3.78 9.74
CA LYS A 71 -3.30 -3.83 10.15
C LYS A 71 -3.93 -2.45 9.90
N PRO A 72 -5.23 -2.38 9.58
CA PRO A 72 -5.93 -1.11 9.49
C PRO A 72 -5.62 -0.25 10.70
N ILE A 73 -4.97 0.87 10.44
CA ILE A 73 -4.62 1.85 11.46
C ILE A 73 -5.83 2.77 11.54
N GLY A 74 -6.60 2.64 12.61
CA GLY A 74 -7.68 3.57 12.88
C GLY A 74 -7.12 4.95 13.15
N ILE A 75 -7.86 5.98 12.74
CA ILE A 75 -7.59 7.34 13.20
C ILE A 75 -8.09 7.41 14.66
N PRO A 76 -7.26 7.87 15.62
CA PRO A 76 -7.71 8.05 16.99
C PRO A 76 -8.87 9.07 17.03
N ASP A 77 -9.90 8.73 17.79
CA ASP A 77 -10.99 9.65 18.13
C ASP A 77 -10.50 10.62 19.22
N SER A 78 -9.72 11.62 18.81
CA SER A 78 -9.12 12.60 19.71
C SER A 78 -8.98 13.97 19.04
N GLU A 79 -9.40 15.02 19.74
CA GLU A 79 -9.16 16.41 19.31
C GLU A 79 -7.81 16.95 19.84
N ASN A 80 -7.07 16.16 20.62
CA ASN A 80 -5.80 16.61 21.19
C ASN A 80 -4.72 16.65 20.11
N GLU A 81 -4.22 17.85 19.78
CA GLU A 81 -3.23 18.04 18.72
C GLU A 81 -1.92 17.30 18.95
N GLN A 82 -1.45 17.20 20.20
CA GLN A 82 -0.20 16.50 20.49
C GLN A 82 -0.36 15.00 20.24
N ASN A 83 -1.49 14.40 20.67
CA ASN A 83 -1.79 13.00 20.38
C ASN A 83 -1.87 12.78 18.86
N LEU A 84 -2.59 13.64 18.12
CA LEU A 84 -2.71 13.51 16.65
C LEU A 84 -1.36 13.64 15.95
N LYS A 85 -0.48 14.52 16.45
CA LYS A 85 0.87 14.68 15.94
C LYS A 85 1.71 13.42 16.17
N ASP A 86 1.69 12.85 17.37
CA ASP A 86 2.43 11.63 17.70
C ASP A 86 1.95 10.46 16.80
N PHE A 87 0.63 10.32 16.63
CA PHE A 87 0.05 9.34 15.72
C PHE A 87 0.45 9.55 14.26
N LEU A 88 0.54 10.81 13.81
CA LEU A 88 1.03 11.13 12.47
C LEU A 88 2.50 10.71 12.33
N GLU A 89 3.35 11.02 13.29
CA GLU A 89 4.77 10.63 13.27
C GLU A 89 4.94 9.10 13.19
N ASP A 90 4.19 8.35 13.99
CA ASP A 90 4.16 6.89 13.95
C ASP A 90 3.68 6.35 12.59
N SER A 91 2.57 6.90 12.08
CA SER A 91 2.00 6.48 10.79
C SER A 91 2.94 6.79 9.62
N MET A 92 3.63 7.93 9.64
CA MET A 92 4.65 8.26 8.65
C MET A 92 5.85 7.30 8.74
N GLY A 93 6.23 6.89 9.96
CA GLY A 93 7.23 5.84 10.17
C GLY A 93 6.82 4.53 9.50
N ILE A 94 5.56 4.10 9.67
CA ILE A 94 5.00 2.91 9.03
C ILE A 94 4.99 3.05 7.51
N LEU A 95 4.57 4.20 6.97
CA LEU A 95 4.55 4.44 5.53
C LEU A 95 5.96 4.31 4.92
N ARG A 96 6.99 4.82 5.59
CA ARG A 96 8.39 4.71 5.15
C ARG A 96 8.87 3.25 5.10
N LEU A 97 8.40 2.39 5.99
CA LEU A 97 8.77 0.96 5.96
C LEU A 97 8.35 0.28 4.65
N PHE A 98 7.31 0.77 3.95
CA PHE A 98 6.90 0.20 2.67
C PHE A 98 7.98 0.22 1.60
N GLU A 99 9.00 1.07 1.72
CA GLU A 99 10.18 1.01 0.84
C GLU A 99 10.77 -0.40 0.80
N ILE A 100 11.15 -0.89 1.96
CA ILE A 100 11.81 -2.19 2.10
C ILE A 100 10.82 -3.31 1.83
N LYS A 101 9.56 -3.15 2.27
CA LYS A 101 8.53 -4.15 2.01
C LYS A 101 8.31 -4.38 0.52
N MET A 102 8.21 -3.31 -0.26
CA MET A 102 8.00 -3.39 -1.71
C MET A 102 9.26 -3.88 -2.44
N GLN A 103 10.46 -3.48 -2.00
CA GLN A 103 11.72 -4.04 -2.54
C GLN A 103 11.80 -5.55 -2.32
N LYS A 104 11.41 -6.04 -1.14
CA LYS A 104 11.37 -7.47 -0.84
C LYS A 104 10.31 -8.22 -1.63
N LEU A 105 9.11 -7.64 -1.79
CA LEU A 105 8.10 -8.18 -2.68
C LEU A 105 8.63 -8.30 -4.12
N ALA A 106 9.29 -7.27 -4.64
CA ALA A 106 9.88 -7.30 -5.98
C ALA A 106 10.93 -8.40 -6.11
N ALA A 107 11.88 -8.48 -5.16
CA ALA A 107 12.92 -9.50 -5.16
C ALA A 107 12.33 -10.93 -5.13
N CYS A 108 11.36 -11.17 -4.24
CA CYS A 108 10.69 -12.47 -4.14
C CYS A 108 9.87 -12.80 -5.40
N MET A 109 9.21 -11.83 -6.01
CA MET A 109 8.47 -12.03 -7.25
C MET A 109 9.38 -12.45 -8.40
N ILE A 110 10.52 -11.77 -8.57
CA ILE A 110 11.46 -12.09 -9.64
C ILE A 110 12.08 -13.47 -9.45
N SER A 111 12.41 -13.87 -8.22
CA SER A 111 13.01 -15.18 -7.93
C SER A 111 12.03 -16.34 -7.80
N SER A 112 10.73 -16.06 -7.73
CA SER A 112 9.70 -17.11 -7.64
C SER A 112 9.44 -17.75 -9.02
N GLY A 113 8.93 -18.99 -9.03
CA GLY A 113 8.68 -19.80 -10.23
C GLY A 113 9.94 -20.23 -10.99
N ASN A 114 9.74 -20.71 -12.22
CA ASN A 114 10.74 -21.26 -13.13
C ASN A 114 11.32 -20.22 -14.11
N GLY A 115 10.88 -18.96 -14.04
CA GLY A 115 11.33 -17.93 -14.97
C GLY A 115 10.73 -16.55 -14.71
N THR A 116 10.93 -15.65 -15.69
CA THR A 116 10.37 -14.30 -15.68
C THR A 116 9.24 -14.17 -16.71
N TYR A 117 8.22 -13.39 -16.36
CA TYR A 117 6.99 -13.24 -17.13
C TYR A 117 6.66 -11.76 -17.36
N TYR A 118 5.85 -11.46 -18.38
CA TYR A 118 5.41 -10.07 -18.65
C TYR A 118 4.78 -9.38 -17.44
N LEU A 119 4.05 -10.15 -16.61
CA LEU A 119 3.43 -9.62 -15.41
C LEU A 119 4.46 -9.20 -14.35
N ASP A 120 5.63 -9.86 -14.28
CA ASP A 120 6.71 -9.49 -13.35
C ASP A 120 7.19 -8.06 -13.62
N TYR A 121 7.38 -7.73 -14.89
CA TYR A 121 7.86 -6.40 -15.27
C TYR A 121 6.77 -5.33 -15.14
N TYR A 122 5.51 -5.69 -15.44
CA TYR A 122 4.36 -4.82 -15.18
C TYR A 122 4.25 -4.47 -13.69
N VAL A 123 4.31 -5.48 -12.82
CA VAL A 123 4.27 -5.30 -11.36
C VAL A 123 5.50 -4.53 -10.87
N SER A 124 6.68 -4.79 -11.42
CA SER A 124 7.89 -4.00 -11.08
C SER A 124 7.69 -2.51 -11.36
N GLY A 125 7.05 -2.16 -12.47
CA GLY A 125 6.67 -0.77 -12.78
C GLY A 125 5.68 -0.18 -11.77
N ILE A 126 4.67 -0.95 -11.36
CA ILE A 126 3.73 -0.57 -10.30
C ILE A 126 4.47 -0.31 -8.98
N LEU A 127 5.34 -1.22 -8.55
CA LEU A 127 6.08 -1.09 -7.29
C LEU A 127 7.03 0.12 -7.31
N ASN A 128 7.76 0.32 -8.41
CA ASN A 128 8.66 1.48 -8.54
C ASN A 128 7.87 2.81 -8.51
N ARG A 129 6.72 2.86 -9.17
CA ARG A 129 5.82 4.03 -9.11
C ARG A 129 5.28 4.24 -7.70
N SER A 130 4.90 3.19 -6.98
CA SER A 130 4.47 3.27 -5.59
C SER A 130 5.55 3.88 -4.70
N LEU A 131 6.80 3.42 -4.80
CA LEU A 131 7.93 3.97 -4.04
C LEU A 131 8.15 5.45 -4.34
N SER A 132 8.08 5.83 -5.62
CA SER A 132 8.23 7.23 -6.03
C SER A 132 7.13 8.12 -5.44
N LEU A 133 5.88 7.64 -5.44
CA LEU A 133 4.74 8.37 -4.88
C LEU A 133 4.81 8.47 -3.35
N ILE A 134 5.21 7.40 -2.67
CA ILE A 134 5.41 7.38 -1.21
C ILE A 134 6.50 8.37 -0.82
N TYR A 135 7.65 8.33 -1.48
CA TYR A 135 8.76 9.24 -1.21
C TYR A 135 8.39 10.71 -1.46
N GLY A 136 7.67 10.98 -2.57
CA GLY A 136 7.14 12.30 -2.86
C GLY A 136 6.16 12.78 -1.79
N PHE A 137 5.24 11.90 -1.35
CA PHE A 137 4.28 12.21 -0.30
C PHE A 137 4.99 12.53 1.03
N ASP A 138 5.93 11.69 1.46
CA ASP A 138 6.72 11.88 2.68
C ASP A 138 7.47 13.22 2.67
N THR A 139 8.14 13.53 1.56
CA THR A 139 8.85 14.79 1.37
C THR A 139 7.90 15.99 1.48
N LEU A 140 6.71 15.93 0.87
CA LEU A 140 5.74 17.01 0.87
C LEU A 140 5.10 17.22 2.25
N ILE A 141 4.78 16.14 2.97
CA ILE A 141 4.29 16.24 4.36
C ILE A 141 5.37 16.84 5.27
N GLY A 142 6.62 16.36 5.17
CA GLY A 142 7.74 16.83 5.97
C GLY A 142 8.11 18.30 5.72
N THR A 143 7.79 18.84 4.54
CA THR A 143 8.02 20.25 4.18
C THR A 143 6.79 21.13 4.35
N SER A 144 5.74 20.62 5.00
CA SER A 144 4.44 21.31 5.18
C SER A 144 3.84 21.76 3.84
N ASN A 145 3.75 20.87 2.85
CA ASN A 145 3.06 21.11 1.59
C ASN A 145 1.99 20.03 1.36
N PHE A 146 1.00 20.01 2.25
CA PHE A 146 -0.11 19.08 2.25
C PHE A 146 -0.97 19.18 1.01
N LEU A 147 -1.20 20.38 0.47
CA LEU A 147 -2.01 20.53 -0.74
C LEU A 147 -1.43 19.68 -1.87
N SER A 148 -0.12 19.77 -2.10
CA SER A 148 0.56 18.94 -3.10
C SER A 148 0.64 17.47 -2.69
N ALA A 149 0.84 17.17 -1.40
CA ALA A 149 0.87 15.79 -0.90
C ALA A 149 -0.46 15.06 -1.15
N ALA A 150 -1.59 15.73 -0.88
CA ALA A 150 -2.94 15.18 -1.08
C ALA A 150 -3.20 14.77 -2.54
N HIS A 151 -2.54 15.43 -3.51
CA HIS A 151 -2.64 15.03 -4.91
C HIS A 151 -2.06 13.64 -5.14
N LEU A 152 -1.02 13.22 -4.41
CA LEU A 152 -0.32 11.95 -4.66
C LEU A 152 -1.10 10.72 -4.19
N ILE A 153 -2.07 10.89 -3.31
CA ILE A 153 -2.98 9.81 -2.86
C ILE A 153 -3.74 9.25 -4.06
N ARG A 154 -4.22 10.11 -4.96
CA ARG A 154 -5.03 9.67 -6.09
C ARG A 154 -4.25 8.87 -7.13
N PRO A 155 -3.08 9.31 -7.63
CA PRO A 155 -2.20 8.52 -8.47
C PRO A 155 -1.72 7.22 -7.83
N HIS A 156 -1.61 7.16 -6.50
CA HIS A 156 -1.27 5.92 -5.78
C HIS A 156 -2.45 4.96 -5.80
N LEU A 157 -3.67 5.45 -5.52
CA LEU A 157 -4.89 4.66 -5.66
C LEU A 157 -5.06 4.17 -7.11
N ASP A 158 -4.88 5.04 -8.10
CA ASP A 158 -4.94 4.66 -9.51
C ASP A 158 -3.88 3.61 -9.84
N ASN A 159 -2.70 3.66 -9.23
CA ASN A 159 -1.65 2.66 -9.39
C ASN A 159 -2.16 1.27 -8.96
N TYR A 160 -2.80 1.20 -7.80
CA TYR A 160 -3.47 -0.02 -7.34
C TYR A 160 -4.61 -0.46 -8.28
N LEU A 161 -5.47 0.47 -8.75
CA LEU A 161 -6.54 0.13 -9.69
C LEU A 161 -6.01 -0.40 -11.03
N ARG A 162 -4.87 0.11 -11.51
CA ARG A 162 -4.20 -0.46 -12.70
C ARG A 162 -3.61 -1.83 -12.41
N LEU A 163 -3.07 -2.07 -11.22
CA LEU A 163 -2.61 -3.39 -10.82
C LEU A 163 -3.77 -4.39 -10.81
N SER A 164 -4.90 -4.04 -10.17
CA SER A 164 -6.07 -4.90 -10.03
C SER A 164 -6.67 -5.34 -11.37
N ALA A 165 -6.53 -4.52 -12.42
CA ALA A 165 -6.96 -4.88 -13.78
C ALA A 165 -6.34 -6.20 -14.29
N ALA A 166 -5.09 -6.50 -13.91
CA ALA A 166 -4.44 -7.77 -14.27
C ALA A 166 -5.14 -9.00 -13.67
N TRP A 167 -5.91 -8.84 -12.59
CA TRP A 167 -6.72 -9.90 -11.98
C TRP A 167 -8.14 -10.00 -12.55
N LEU A 168 -8.57 -9.04 -13.37
CA LEU A 168 -9.92 -9.05 -13.96
C LEU A 168 -9.96 -9.77 -15.32
N VAL A 169 -8.81 -9.94 -15.97
CA VAL A 169 -8.68 -10.59 -17.29
C VAL A 169 -8.55 -12.11 -17.18
N ASN A 170 -8.70 -12.81 -18.31
CA ASN A 170 -8.47 -14.25 -18.41
C ASN A 170 -6.98 -14.62 -18.39
N ASP A 171 -6.14 -13.82 -19.06
CA ASP A 171 -4.70 -14.02 -19.13
C ASP A 171 -3.97 -12.74 -18.70
N PRO A 172 -3.47 -12.71 -17.44
CA PRO A 172 -2.73 -11.57 -16.91
C PRO A 172 -1.41 -11.27 -17.65
N HIS A 173 -0.78 -12.27 -18.27
CA HIS A 173 0.49 -12.10 -18.97
C HIS A 173 0.29 -11.48 -20.36
N ILE A 174 -0.75 -11.90 -21.09
CA ILE A 174 -1.16 -11.23 -22.34
C ILE A 174 -1.58 -9.79 -22.05
N PHE A 175 -2.35 -9.55 -20.98
CA PHE A 175 -2.70 -8.20 -20.55
C PHE A 175 -1.45 -7.35 -20.29
N ALA A 176 -0.54 -7.82 -19.45
CA ALA A 176 0.71 -7.12 -19.14
C ALA A 176 1.55 -6.84 -20.39
N GLY A 177 1.69 -7.84 -21.29
CA GLY A 177 2.40 -7.69 -22.55
C GLY A 177 1.76 -6.66 -23.50
N ASN A 178 0.44 -6.50 -23.48
CA ASN A 178 -0.25 -5.47 -24.24
C ASN A 178 0.00 -4.07 -23.66
N VAL A 179 -0.02 -3.92 -22.33
CA VAL A 179 0.29 -2.63 -21.70
C VAL A 179 1.74 -2.24 -21.96
N TRP A 180 2.67 -3.19 -21.89
CA TRP A 180 4.08 -2.98 -22.23
C TRP A 180 4.28 -2.37 -23.62
N LYS A 181 3.45 -2.78 -24.59
CA LYS A 181 3.46 -2.26 -25.98
C LYS A 181 2.77 -0.90 -26.13
N GLY A 182 2.43 -0.22 -25.04
CA GLY A 182 1.70 1.07 -25.04
C GLY A 182 0.18 0.93 -25.10
N GLY A 183 -0.35 -0.28 -24.86
CA GLY A 183 -1.79 -0.52 -24.81
C GLY A 183 -2.48 0.27 -23.69
N VAL A 184 -3.62 0.88 -24.01
CA VAL A 184 -4.38 1.69 -23.06
C VAL A 184 -5.38 0.82 -22.29
N ILE A 185 -5.19 0.68 -20.97
CA ILE A 185 -6.00 -0.20 -20.10
C ILE A 185 -7.51 0.06 -20.24
N ARG A 186 -7.95 1.33 -20.27
CA ARG A 186 -9.39 1.67 -20.42
C ARG A 186 -10.05 1.18 -21.72
N LYS A 187 -9.26 0.81 -22.73
CA LYS A 187 -9.75 0.23 -24.00
C LYS A 187 -9.72 -1.31 -23.98
N MET A 188 -9.05 -1.91 -23.01
CA MET A 188 -9.00 -3.36 -22.81
C MET A 188 -10.27 -3.81 -22.07
N LYS A 189 -10.60 -5.10 -22.21
CA LYS A 189 -11.78 -5.71 -21.62
C LYS A 189 -11.39 -6.69 -20.52
N ASP A 190 -12.23 -6.77 -19.48
CA ASP A 190 -12.14 -7.82 -18.48
C ASP A 190 -12.63 -9.18 -19.04
N ARG A 191 -12.58 -10.23 -18.22
CA ARG A 191 -13.04 -11.58 -18.59
C ARG A 191 -14.51 -11.66 -19.02
N ASN A 192 -15.33 -10.69 -18.61
CA ASN A 192 -16.76 -10.62 -18.93
C ASN A 192 -17.02 -9.71 -20.15
N GLY A 193 -15.97 -9.20 -20.80
CA GLY A 193 -16.08 -8.32 -21.96
C GLY A 193 -16.38 -6.85 -21.64
N LYS A 194 -16.41 -6.44 -20.35
CA LYS A 194 -16.62 -5.04 -19.95
C LYS A 194 -15.31 -4.25 -20.05
N ALA A 195 -15.38 -3.03 -20.59
CA ALA A 195 -14.21 -2.17 -20.73
C ALA A 195 -13.66 -1.74 -19.35
N MET A 196 -12.34 -1.83 -19.16
CA MET A 196 -11.64 -1.53 -17.90
C MET A 196 -11.40 -0.03 -17.69
N SER A 197 -12.48 0.75 -17.83
CA SER A 197 -12.51 2.17 -17.45
C SER A 197 -12.18 2.38 -15.98
N ASP A 198 -11.72 3.58 -15.62
CA ASP A 198 -11.37 3.91 -14.23
C ASP A 198 -12.55 3.73 -13.29
N ARG A 199 -13.77 4.06 -13.75
CA ARG A 199 -15.01 3.79 -13.02
C ARG A 199 -15.22 2.30 -12.78
N HIS A 200 -15.05 1.46 -13.80
CA HIS A 200 -15.22 0.01 -13.66
C HIS A 200 -14.18 -0.60 -12.71
N LEU A 201 -12.91 -0.15 -12.80
CA LEU A 201 -11.85 -0.60 -11.90
C LEU A 201 -12.13 -0.18 -10.45
N LYS A 202 -12.61 1.06 -10.24
CA LYS A 202 -13.08 1.53 -8.93
C LYS A 202 -14.21 0.64 -8.40
N GLU A 203 -15.28 0.46 -9.19
CA GLU A 203 -16.44 -0.37 -8.84
C GLU A 203 -15.98 -1.77 -8.40
N LYS A 204 -15.08 -2.41 -9.16
CA LYS A 204 -14.56 -3.73 -8.82
C LYS A 204 -13.68 -3.76 -7.58
N ALA A 205 -12.81 -2.78 -7.39
CA ALA A 205 -11.98 -2.73 -6.20
C ALA A 205 -12.81 -2.44 -4.93
N SER A 206 -13.87 -1.64 -5.04
CA SER A 206 -14.77 -1.33 -3.93
C SER A 206 -15.62 -2.51 -3.45
N GLU A 207 -15.76 -3.58 -4.25
CA GLU A 207 -16.39 -4.84 -3.81
C GLU A 207 -15.60 -5.48 -2.65
N ASP A 208 -14.26 -5.41 -2.70
CA ASP A 208 -13.37 -5.93 -1.65
C ASP A 208 -13.00 -4.86 -0.60
N TYR A 209 -12.96 -3.59 -1.00
CA TYR A 209 -12.48 -2.47 -0.19
C TYR A 209 -13.44 -1.27 -0.29
N PRO A 210 -14.56 -1.26 0.45
CA PRO A 210 -15.61 -0.23 0.30
C PRO A 210 -15.11 1.22 0.40
N TRP A 211 -14.09 1.47 1.23
CA TRP A 211 -13.46 2.78 1.44
C TRP A 211 -12.82 3.37 0.17
N ILE A 212 -12.52 2.56 -0.85
CA ILE A 212 -11.92 3.03 -2.11
C ILE A 212 -12.81 4.05 -2.79
N THR A 213 -14.13 3.90 -2.72
CA THR A 213 -15.07 4.85 -3.33
C THR A 213 -14.88 6.24 -2.73
N ASP A 214 -14.86 6.34 -1.41
CA ASP A 214 -14.76 7.60 -0.68
C ASP A 214 -13.39 8.25 -0.92
N VAL A 215 -12.30 7.48 -0.83
CA VAL A 215 -10.96 7.99 -1.11
C VAL A 215 -10.83 8.44 -2.56
N TYR A 216 -11.35 7.69 -3.52
CA TYR A 216 -11.33 8.06 -4.93
C TYR A 216 -12.04 9.40 -5.17
N GLU A 217 -13.23 9.58 -4.60
CA GLU A 217 -14.05 10.78 -4.80
C GLU A 217 -13.46 11.98 -4.07
N ALA A 218 -13.03 11.81 -2.82
CA ALA A 218 -12.37 12.85 -2.06
C ALA A 218 -11.07 13.32 -2.73
N THR A 219 -10.27 12.40 -3.23
CA THR A 219 -8.96 12.73 -3.84
C THR A 219 -9.08 13.22 -5.28
N SER A 220 -10.15 12.88 -6.01
CA SER A 220 -10.45 13.46 -7.32
C SER A 220 -10.55 14.98 -7.29
N GLY A 221 -11.12 15.53 -6.20
CA GLY A 221 -11.22 16.98 -5.99
C GLY A 221 -9.88 17.68 -5.83
N PHE A 222 -8.78 16.95 -5.61
CA PHE A 222 -7.43 17.53 -5.62
C PHE A 222 -6.76 17.44 -6.99
N ILE A 223 -7.22 16.57 -7.90
CA ILE A 223 -6.60 16.46 -9.24
C ILE A 223 -7.04 17.58 -10.17
N HIS A 224 -8.32 17.96 -10.10
CA HIS A 224 -8.86 19.07 -10.86
C HIS A 224 -9.12 20.25 -9.94
N PHE A 225 -8.87 21.47 -10.43
CA PHE A 225 -9.18 22.67 -9.68
C PHE A 225 -10.66 22.66 -9.25
N SER A 226 -10.90 22.87 -7.96
CA SER A 226 -12.17 22.62 -7.27
C SER A 226 -12.33 23.53 -6.05
N GLU A 227 -13.48 23.47 -5.36
CA GLU A 227 -13.69 24.21 -4.13
C GLU A 227 -12.68 23.86 -3.02
N LYS A 228 -12.07 22.67 -3.06
CA LYS A 228 -11.02 22.28 -2.10
C LYS A 228 -9.78 23.17 -2.20
N HIS A 229 -9.45 23.61 -3.41
CA HIS A 229 -8.33 24.52 -3.64
C HIS A 229 -8.60 25.91 -3.06
N ILE A 230 -9.83 26.40 -3.26
CA ILE A 230 -10.28 27.71 -2.73
C ILE A 230 -10.34 27.66 -1.20
N ARG A 231 -10.97 26.63 -0.61
CA ARG A 231 -11.12 26.48 0.85
C ARG A 231 -9.80 26.26 1.58
N ASN A 232 -8.80 25.65 0.93
CA ASN A 232 -7.46 25.54 1.50
C ASN A 232 -6.71 26.87 1.53
N ALA A 233 -6.96 27.76 0.56
CA ALA A 233 -6.33 29.08 0.51
C ALA A 233 -7.10 30.13 1.34
N THR A 234 -8.43 30.08 1.35
CA THR A 234 -9.31 31.12 1.89
C THR A 234 -10.22 30.58 2.98
N LYS A 235 -10.21 31.21 4.16
CA LYS A 235 -11.05 30.87 5.32
C LYS A 235 -11.80 32.11 5.83
N LEU A 236 -12.90 31.88 6.55
CA LEU A 236 -13.55 32.94 7.33
C LEU A 236 -12.60 33.41 8.43
N SER A 237 -12.47 34.72 8.56
CA SER A 237 -11.67 35.33 9.63
C SER A 237 -12.36 35.11 10.97
N SER A 238 -11.60 34.74 11.98
CA SER A 238 -12.06 34.71 13.37
C SER A 238 -11.96 36.08 14.05
N ALA A 239 -11.33 37.07 13.41
CA ALA A 239 -11.06 38.39 14.00
C ALA A 239 -12.11 39.45 13.64
N GLU A 240 -12.75 39.35 12.47
CA GLU A 240 -13.76 40.31 12.01
C GLU A 240 -14.92 39.58 11.32
N GLU A 241 -16.14 39.87 11.76
CA GLU A 241 -17.37 39.31 11.22
C GLU A 241 -17.51 39.67 9.72
N ASN A 242 -17.91 38.71 8.88
CA ASN A 242 -18.00 38.84 7.42
C ASN A 242 -16.68 39.12 6.66
N SER A 243 -15.51 38.86 7.25
CA SER A 243 -14.23 38.97 6.52
C SER A 243 -13.63 37.61 6.14
N LEU A 244 -12.89 37.59 5.02
CA LEU A 244 -12.18 36.41 4.51
C LEU A 244 -10.68 36.64 4.59
N THR A 245 -9.95 35.64 5.08
CA THR A 245 -8.48 35.63 5.07
C THR A 245 -8.01 34.66 4.01
N THR A 246 -7.20 35.15 3.07
CA THR A 246 -6.56 34.32 2.04
C THR A 246 -5.07 34.21 2.30
N PHE A 247 -4.56 32.99 2.23
CA PHE A 247 -3.15 32.68 2.32
C PHE A 247 -2.60 32.26 0.96
N ILE A 248 -1.48 32.88 0.58
CA ILE A 248 -0.73 32.57 -0.64
C ILE A 248 0.70 32.27 -0.22
N GLY A 249 1.11 31.01 -0.33
CA GLY A 249 2.45 30.58 0.07
C GLY A 249 2.74 29.16 -0.38
N LYS A 250 4.01 28.77 -0.28
CA LYS A 250 4.48 27.42 -0.64
C LYS A 250 4.28 26.37 0.46
N VAL A 251 3.91 26.81 1.67
CA VAL A 251 3.70 25.95 2.84
C VAL A 251 2.24 25.99 3.28
N ASP A 252 1.82 25.00 4.04
CA ASP A 252 0.50 24.85 4.61
C ASP A 252 0.14 26.05 5.49
N ASN A 253 -1.12 26.48 5.40
CA ASN A 253 -1.71 27.41 6.35
C ASN A 253 -2.77 26.70 7.20
N GLN A 254 -2.36 26.25 8.40
CA GLN A 254 -3.26 25.63 9.38
C GLN A 254 -4.02 24.42 8.83
N VAL A 255 -3.31 23.48 8.20
CA VAL A 255 -3.85 22.17 7.88
C VAL A 255 -3.85 21.32 9.15
N SER A 256 -4.99 20.72 9.49
CA SER A 256 -5.12 19.91 10.71
C SER A 256 -4.29 18.63 10.64
N TYR A 257 -3.79 18.19 11.81
CA TYR A 257 -3.13 16.88 11.93
C TYR A 257 -4.06 15.73 11.52
N GLN A 258 -5.36 15.85 11.80
CA GLN A 258 -6.39 14.93 11.34
C GLN A 258 -6.36 14.74 9.81
N SER A 259 -6.31 15.83 9.03
CA SER A 259 -6.27 15.75 7.56
C SER A 259 -4.97 15.09 7.06
N LYS A 260 -3.85 15.41 7.71
CA LYS A 260 -2.55 14.80 7.41
C LYS A 260 -2.57 13.30 7.72
N LEU A 261 -3.18 12.91 8.83
CA LEU A 261 -3.30 11.53 9.27
C LEU A 261 -4.20 10.71 8.34
N GLU A 262 -5.37 11.24 7.95
CA GLU A 262 -6.26 10.63 6.95
C GLU A 262 -5.53 10.38 5.63
N ALA A 263 -4.77 11.35 5.15
CA ALA A 263 -3.98 11.23 3.93
C ALA A 263 -2.89 10.14 4.06
N THR A 264 -2.15 10.13 5.17
CA THR A 264 -1.11 9.15 5.44
C THR A 264 -1.67 7.73 5.55
N ILE A 265 -2.79 7.55 6.25
CA ILE A 265 -3.47 6.25 6.35
C ILE A 265 -3.99 5.81 4.99
N GLY A 266 -4.54 6.72 4.18
CA GLY A 266 -4.91 6.42 2.79
C GLY A 266 -3.73 5.87 1.99
N MET A 267 -2.54 6.47 2.10
CA MET A 267 -1.32 5.97 1.46
C MET A 267 -0.91 4.58 1.96
N ILE A 268 -1.03 4.32 3.26
CA ILE A 268 -0.73 3.02 3.87
C ILE A 268 -1.71 1.95 3.38
N GLU A 269 -3.01 2.20 3.39
CA GLU A 269 -4.04 1.23 2.99
C GLU A 269 -3.97 0.90 1.50
N ILE A 270 -3.69 1.89 0.64
CA ILE A 270 -3.42 1.64 -0.78
C ILE A 270 -2.17 0.75 -0.94
N SER A 271 -1.12 1.02 -0.17
CA SER A 271 0.12 0.23 -0.19
C SER A 271 -0.10 -1.21 0.28
N ASN A 272 -0.95 -1.41 1.29
CA ASN A 272 -1.42 -2.73 1.74
C ASN A 272 -2.13 -3.49 0.62
N CYS A 273 -3.03 -2.82 -0.12
CA CYS A 273 -3.76 -3.43 -1.23
C CYS A 273 -2.82 -3.90 -2.34
N ILE A 274 -1.83 -3.07 -2.69
CA ILE A 274 -0.77 -3.42 -3.65
C ILE A 274 0.04 -4.61 -3.12
N ALA A 275 0.54 -4.53 -1.89
CA ALA A 275 1.34 -5.59 -1.28
C ALA A 275 0.62 -6.94 -1.27
N LYS A 276 -0.68 -6.95 -0.93
CA LYS A 276 -1.52 -8.15 -0.92
C LYS A 276 -1.65 -8.78 -2.31
N GLN A 277 -1.91 -7.99 -3.35
CA GLN A 277 -2.01 -8.50 -4.73
C GLN A 277 -0.68 -9.04 -5.22
N VAL A 278 0.42 -8.32 -5.00
CA VAL A 278 1.76 -8.78 -5.39
C VAL A 278 2.13 -10.07 -4.65
N TYR A 279 1.84 -10.17 -3.36
CA TYR A 279 2.03 -11.40 -2.61
C TYR A 279 1.21 -12.57 -3.19
N GLY A 280 -0.06 -12.35 -3.53
CA GLY A 280 -0.89 -13.37 -4.18
C GLY A 280 -0.32 -13.85 -5.53
N TYR A 281 0.29 -12.94 -6.30
CA TYR A 281 0.99 -13.30 -7.53
C TYR A 281 2.27 -14.11 -7.24
N ILE A 282 3.07 -13.72 -6.24
CA ILE A 282 4.23 -14.48 -5.79
C ILE A 282 3.85 -15.93 -5.46
N GLU A 283 2.80 -16.13 -4.66
CA GLU A 283 2.32 -17.48 -4.31
C GLU A 283 1.85 -18.26 -5.54
N THR A 284 1.12 -17.61 -6.45
CA THR A 284 0.70 -18.23 -7.71
C THR A 284 1.90 -18.70 -8.52
N LYS A 285 2.94 -17.85 -8.60
CA LYS A 285 4.17 -18.13 -9.33
C LYS A 285 4.99 -19.26 -8.68
N ARG A 286 5.05 -19.31 -7.34
CA ARG A 286 5.71 -20.40 -6.59
C ARG A 286 5.05 -21.76 -6.86
N ILE A 287 3.73 -21.79 -6.98
CA ILE A 287 2.96 -23.05 -7.11
C ILE A 287 2.84 -23.51 -8.57
N LYS A 288 2.62 -22.56 -9.49
CA LYS A 288 2.22 -22.87 -10.87
C LYS A 288 3.21 -22.39 -11.94
N GLY A 289 4.16 -21.56 -11.55
CA GLY A 289 5.05 -20.84 -12.47
C GLY A 289 6.38 -21.52 -12.68
#